data_AF-A0AAE4CVS6-F1
#
_entry.id   AF-A0AAE4CVS6-F1
#
_cell.length_a   1.000
_cell.length_b   1.000
_cell.length_c   1.000
_cell.angle_alpha   90.00
_cell.angle_beta   90.00
_cell.angle_gamma   90.00
#
_symmetry.space_group_name_H-M   'P 1'
#
loop_
_entity.id
_entity.type
_entity.pdbx_description
1 polymer ?
#
loop_
_entity_poly.entity_id
_entity_poly.type
_entity_poly.pdbx_seq_one_letter_code
_entity_poly.pdbx_strand_id
1 'polypeptide(L)' 'MDTSDALGMNMAMKAMLREVTSAQPGAPVRPDRPARTVRAAGARRALARALHTVADRVEPRTNSGTCATA' A
#
# COMPACT_ATOMS: atom_id res chain seq x y z
N MET A 1 -10.51 -17.50 7.71
CA MET A 1 -9.33 -16.71 7.31
C MET A 1 -9.83 -15.63 6.37
N ASP A 2 -9.76 -14.37 6.82
CA ASP A 2 -10.24 -13.24 6.05
C ASP A 2 -9.32 -13.01 4.85
N THR A 3 -9.91 -12.85 3.66
CA THR A 3 -9.16 -12.69 2.40
C THR A 3 -8.22 -11.47 2.40
N SER A 4 -8.54 -10.47 3.22
CA SER A 4 -7.71 -9.29 3.48
C SER A 4 -6.37 -9.63 4.15
N ASP A 5 -6.36 -10.60 5.06
CA ASP A 5 -5.16 -11.04 5.79
C ASP A 5 -4.20 -11.79 4.86
N ALA A 6 -4.75 -12.63 3.97
CA ALA A 6 -4.00 -13.32 2.93
C ALA A 6 -3.34 -12.35 1.92
N LEU A 7 -4.04 -11.26 1.57
CA LEU A 7 -3.50 -10.20 0.72
C LEU A 7 -2.37 -9.42 1.42
N GLY A 8 -2.54 -9.11 2.71
CA GLY A 8 -1.52 -8.48 3.53
C GLY A 8 -0.24 -9.30 3.59
N MET A 9 -0.36 -10.60 3.86
CA MET A 9 0.77 -11.52 3.92
C MET A 9 1.51 -11.63 2.58
N ASN A 10 0.79 -11.69 1.46
CA ASN A 10 1.37 -11.74 0.11
C ASN A 10 2.16 -10.46 -0.22
N MET A 11 1.63 -9.29 0.14
CA MET A 11 2.32 -8.01 -0.03
C MET A 11 3.58 -7.93 0.83
N ALA A 12 3.51 -8.35 2.10
CA ALA A 12 4.66 -8.39 3.00
C ALA A 12 5.78 -9.29 2.46
N MET A 13 5.43 -10.49 1.99
CA MET A 13 6.39 -11.44 1.41
C MET A 13 7.04 -10.87 0.13
N LYS A 14 6.27 -10.23 -0.75
CA LYS A 14 6.80 -9.56 -1.94
C LYS A 14 7.77 -8.42 -1.61
N ALA A 15 7.46 -7.64 -0.57
CA ALA A 15 8.34 -6.57 -0.11
C ALA A 15 9.66 -7.13 0.43
N MET A 16 9.58 -8.16 1.27
CA MET A 16 10.76 -8.84 1.82
C MET A 16 11.64 -9.44 0.73
N LEU A 17 11.06 -10.21 -0.20
CA LEU A 17 11.80 -10.82 -1.30
C LEU A 17 12.50 -9.76 -2.15
N ARG A 18 11.84 -8.63 -2.40
CA ARG A 18 12.43 -7.51 -3.14
C ARG A 18 13.64 -6.92 -2.40
N GLU A 19 13.57 -6.79 -1.08
CA GLU A 19 14.66 -6.24 -0.28
C GLU A 19 15.88 -7.18 -0.28
N VAL A 20 15.63 -8.47 -0.05
CA VAL A 20 16.68 -9.50 -0.03
C VAL A 20 17.36 -9.63 -1.39
N THR A 21 16.59 -9.64 -2.47
CA THR A 21 17.14 -9.72 -3.84
C THR A 21 17.82 -8.43 -4.29
N SER A 22 17.43 -7.28 -3.75
CA SER A 22 18.09 -5.99 -4.02
C SER A 22 19.48 -5.90 -3.40
N ALA A 23 19.70 -6.54 -2.26
CA ALA A 23 20.96 -6.51 -1.53
C ALA A 23 22.02 -7.50 -2.07
N GLN A 24 21.64 -8.38 -3.02
CA GLN A 24 22.58 -9.36 -3.56
C GLN A 24 23.66 -8.71 -4.44
N PRO A 25 24.93 -9.11 -4.28
CA PRO A 25 25.99 -8.74 -5.21
C PRO A 25 25.63 -9.22 -6.62
N GLY A 26 25.58 -8.30 -7.59
CA GLY A 26 25.17 -8.61 -8.97
C GLY A 26 23.66 -8.51 -9.24
N ALA A 27 22.87 -8.05 -8.26
CA ALA A 27 21.47 -7.70 -8.51
C ALA A 27 21.39 -6.67 -9.65
N PRO A 28 20.44 -6.81 -10.58
CA PRO A 28 20.31 -5.86 -11.68
C PRO A 28 20.05 -4.46 -11.12
N VAL A 29 20.97 -3.53 -11.39
CA VAL A 29 20.77 -2.11 -11.08
C VAL A 29 19.49 -1.71 -11.81
N ARG A 30 18.43 -1.39 -11.05
CA ARG A 30 17.18 -0.99 -11.69
C ARG A 30 17.48 0.22 -12.57
N PRO A 31 17.18 0.16 -13.87
CA PRO A 31 17.29 1.34 -14.71
C PRO A 31 16.43 2.44 -14.11
N ASP A 32 16.88 3.68 -14.24
CA ASP A 32 16.20 4.84 -13.70
C ASP A 32 14.74 4.79 -14.15
N ARG A 33 13.81 4.77 -13.17
CA ARG A 33 12.42 4.45 -13.46
C ARG A 33 11.88 5.59 -14.32
N PRO A 34 11.27 5.32 -15.48
CA PRO A 34 10.72 6.39 -16.30
C PRO A 34 9.75 7.23 -15.47
N ALA A 35 9.88 8.55 -15.59
CA ALA A 35 9.08 9.50 -14.83
C ALA A 35 7.59 9.14 -14.98
N ARG A 36 6.92 8.94 -13.83
CA ARG A 36 5.49 8.60 -13.84
C ARG A 36 4.74 9.75 -14.51
N THR A 37 3.99 9.44 -15.56
CA THR A 37 3.19 10.46 -16.26
C THR A 37 2.21 11.11 -15.27
N VAL A 38 2.12 12.45 -15.29
CA VAL A 38 1.32 13.23 -14.34
C VAL A 38 -0.14 12.78 -14.34
N ARG A 39 -0.68 12.40 -15.51
CA ARG A 39 -2.04 11.84 -15.64
C ARG A 39 -2.22 10.53 -14.87
N ALA A 40 -1.24 9.62 -14.95
CA ALA A 40 -1.29 8.36 -14.20
C ALA A 40 -1.16 8.56 -12.69
N ALA A 41 -0.45 9.61 -12.26
CA ALA A 41 -0.39 9.99 -10.85
C ALA A 41 -1.75 10.54 -10.35
N GLY A 42 -2.40 11.38 -11.15
CA GLY A 42 -3.74 11.91 -10.85
C GLY A 42 -4.80 10.81 -10.75
N ALA A 43 -4.87 9.92 -11.74
CA ALA A 43 -5.81 8.81 -11.76
C ALA A 43 -5.64 7.87 -10.54
N ARG A 44 -4.40 7.55 -10.16
CA ARG A 44 -4.11 6.74 -8.96
C ARG A 44 -4.57 7.41 -7.67
N ARG A 45 -4.38 8.73 -7.53
CA ARG A 45 -4.86 9.47 -6.36
C ARG A 45 -6.39 9.47 -6.28
N ALA A 46 -7.07 9.66 -7.40
CA ALA A 46 -8.53 9.61 -7.46
C ALA A 46 -9.06 8.23 -7.05
N LEU A 47 -8.45 7.16 -7.58
CA LEU A 47 -8.78 5.78 -7.21
C LEU A 47 -8.55 5.53 -5.72
N ALA A 48 -7.39 5.95 -5.19
CA ALA A 48 -7.07 5.77 -3.77
C ALA A 48 -8.08 6.48 -2.86
N ARG A 49 -8.49 7.70 -3.21
CA ARG A 49 -9.54 8.43 -2.47
C ARG A 49 -10.87 7.68 -2.49
N ALA A 50 -11.28 7.19 -3.66
CA ALA A 50 -12.52 6.43 -3.78
C ALA A 50 -12.49 5.16 -2.91
N LEU A 51 -11.36 4.44 -2.92
CA LEU A 51 -11.17 3.25 -2.08
C LEU A 51 -11.21 3.58 -0.58
N HIS A 52 -10.56 4.66 -0.14
CA HIS A 52 -10.64 5.10 1.25
C HIS A 52 -12.07 5.47 1.66
N THR A 53 -12.82 6.19 0.80
CA THR A 53 -14.22 6.52 1.08
C THR A 53 -15.11 5.28 1.17
N VAL A 54 -14.83 4.26 0.36
CA VAL A 54 -15.54 2.97 0.46
C VAL A 54 -15.17 2.26 1.77
N ALA A 55 -13.88 2.19 2.10
CA ALA A 55 -13.41 1.60 3.35
C ALA A 55 -14.04 2.29 4.58
N ASP A 56 -14.04 3.63 4.62
CA ASP A 56 -14.65 4.44 5.68
C ASP A 56 -16.16 4.21 5.84
N ARG A 57 -16.83 3.74 4.77
CA ARG A 57 -18.28 3.41 4.80
C ARG A 57 -18.55 1.97 5.20
N VAL A 58 -17.64 1.06 4.89
CA VAL A 58 -17.79 -0.38 5.16
C VAL A 58 -17.34 -0.70 6.58
N GLU A 59 -16.32 -0.01 7.08
CA GLU A 59 -15.86 -0.14 8.46
C GLU A 59 -16.71 0.81 9.33
N PRO A 60 -17.60 0.29 10.21
CA PRO A 60 -18.24 1.14 11.20
C PRO A 60 -17.13 1.77 12.03
N ARG A 61 -17.08 3.10 12.16
CA ARG A 61 -16.10 3.79 13.01
C ARG A 61 -16.28 3.31 14.44
N THR A 62 -15.54 2.29 14.84
CA THR A 62 -15.55 1.75 16.22
C THR A 62 -14.76 2.64 17.18
N ASN A 63 -14.07 3.67 16.68
CA ASN A 63 -13.11 4.44 17.47
C ASN A 63 -13.40 5.95 17.41
N SER A 64 -14.54 6.35 17.96
CA SER A 64 -14.72 7.67 18.59
C SER A 64 -14.76 7.51 20.11
N GLY A 65 -13.85 6.70 20.65
CA GLY A 65 -13.70 6.43 22.08
C GLY A 65 -12.30 6.79 22.57
N THR A 66 -12.21 7.90 23.30
CA THR A 66 -11.30 8.09 24.47
C THR A 66 -9.78 8.03 24.29
N CYS A 67 -9.18 8.79 23.36
CA CYS A 67 -7.77 9.21 23.48
C CYS A 67 -7.56 10.73 23.42
N ALA A 68 -8.60 11.53 23.66
CA ALA A 68 -8.51 12.99 23.70
C ALA A 68 -8.72 13.56 25.11
N THR A 69 -8.13 12.96 26.15
CA THR A 69 -7.80 13.64 27.42
C THR A 69 -6.89 12.75 28.27
N ALA A 70 -5.60 13.10 28.33
CA ALA A 70 -4.67 12.80 29.41
C ALA A 70 -3.55 13.84 29.35
#